data_AF-A0A2J6HVS8-F1
#
_entry.id   AF-A0A2J6HVS8-F1
#
_cell.length_a   1.000
_cell.length_b   1.000
_cell.length_c   1.000
_cell.angle_alpha   90.00
_cell.angle_beta   90.00
_cell.angle_gamma   90.00
#
_symmetry.space_group_name_H-M   'P 1'
#
loop_
_entity.id
_entity.type
_entity.pdbx_description
1 polymer ?
#
loop_
_entity_poly.entity_id
_entity_poly.type
_entity_poly.pdbx_seq_one_letter_code
_entity_poly.pdbx_strand_id
1 'polypeptide(L)'
;MKNLRCLALIVIAISLSLQISFAQDNPDLTLDRIYSSEFRQEWFTPVQWIEDGAAFVRMEKSEMMPEYYELVRYESRNQDKSIFIPASEMIPEGATNPIRIESFSLSNDGSLALLFTNSSRVWRSNTKGDYYLYDFENHKIKRVGATFPSSSLMFAKISSDNSFVAYVHNF
;
A
#
# COMPACT_ATOMS: atom_id res chain seq x y z
N MET A 1 -25.83 62.44 29.23
CA MET A 1 -25.71 60.99 29.57
C MET A 1 -26.63 60.07 28.74
N LYS A 2 -27.85 60.48 28.34
CA LYS A 2 -28.73 59.65 27.48
C LYS A 2 -28.17 59.39 26.07
N ASN A 3 -27.54 60.39 25.46
CA ASN A 3 -27.01 60.31 24.10
C ASN A 3 -25.80 59.35 23.99
N LEU A 4 -25.02 59.21 25.06
CA LEU A 4 -23.85 58.32 25.12
C LEU A 4 -24.25 56.85 25.24
N ARG A 5 -25.37 56.56 25.91
CA ARG A 5 -25.97 55.21 26.00
C ARG A 5 -26.60 54.77 24.67
N CYS A 6 -27.19 55.71 23.94
CA CYS A 6 -27.74 55.46 22.60
C CYS A 6 -26.63 55.14 21.59
N LEU A 7 -25.50 55.84 21.66
CA LEU A 7 -24.34 55.58 20.79
C LEU A 7 -23.72 54.21 21.07
N ALA A 8 -23.58 53.83 22.35
CA ALA A 8 -23.07 52.52 22.75
C ALA A 8 -23.97 51.36 22.29
N LEU A 9 -25.29 51.53 22.34
CA LEU A 9 -26.26 50.55 21.83
C LEU A 9 -26.19 50.39 20.31
N ILE A 10 -25.96 51.48 19.56
CA ILE A 10 -25.81 51.43 18.10
C ILE A 10 -24.51 50.71 17.71
N VAL A 11 -23.40 50.96 18.42
CA VAL A 11 -22.12 50.28 18.15
C VAL A 11 -22.21 48.78 18.45
N ILE A 12 -22.90 48.39 19.52
CA ILE A 12 -23.13 46.97 19.85
C ILE A 12 -24.02 46.30 18.78
N ALA A 13 -25.08 46.98 18.31
CA ALA A 13 -25.93 46.46 17.23
C ALA A 13 -25.16 46.28 15.91
N ILE A 14 -24.25 47.21 15.57
CA ILE A 14 -23.40 47.12 14.39
C ILE A 14 -22.39 45.95 14.52
N SER A 15 -21.84 45.73 15.71
CA SER A 15 -20.92 44.61 15.98
C SER A 15 -21.61 43.24 15.92
N LEU A 16 -22.91 43.15 16.24
CA LEU A 16 -23.70 41.92 16.10
C LEU A 16 -24.09 41.64 14.64
N SER A 17 -24.21 42.66 13.79
CA SER A 17 -24.52 42.51 12.36
C SER A 17 -23.31 42.16 11.47
N LEU A 18 -22.10 42.16 12.04
CA LEU A 18 -20.85 41.78 11.36
C LEU A 18 -20.47 40.31 11.57
N GLN A 19 -21.46 39.45 11.84
CA GLN A 19 -21.28 38.03 11.57
C GLN A 19 -21.28 37.85 10.06
N ILE A 20 -20.09 37.89 9.47
CA ILE A 20 -19.85 37.42 8.11
C ILE A 20 -20.28 35.95 8.13
N SER A 21 -21.47 35.68 7.63
CA SER A 21 -21.85 34.34 7.21
C SER A 21 -20.85 33.97 6.13
N PHE A 22 -19.79 33.23 6.49
CA PHE A 22 -19.10 32.42 5.51
C PHE A 22 -20.16 31.47 4.98
N ALA A 23 -20.77 31.81 3.86
CA ALA A 23 -21.52 30.85 3.08
C ALA A 23 -20.61 29.64 2.93
N GLN A 24 -21.08 28.45 3.29
CA GLN A 24 -20.33 27.24 2.97
C GLN A 24 -20.11 27.27 1.46
N ASP A 25 -18.85 27.46 1.06
CA ASP A 25 -18.40 27.21 -0.30
C ASP A 25 -18.44 25.69 -0.45
N ASN A 26 -19.65 25.16 -0.63
CA ASN A 26 -19.89 23.77 -0.97
C ASN A 26 -20.07 23.78 -2.48
N PRO A 27 -18.97 23.70 -3.27
CA PRO A 27 -19.09 23.69 -4.71
C PRO A 27 -20.03 22.57 -5.11
N ASP A 28 -20.81 22.78 -6.16
CA ASP A 28 -21.73 21.76 -6.65
C ASP A 28 -20.99 20.44 -6.92
N LEU A 29 -21.69 19.32 -6.73
CA LEU A 29 -21.15 18.02 -7.09
C LEU A 29 -21.20 17.86 -8.62
N THR A 30 -20.15 18.31 -9.30
CA THR A 30 -20.02 18.22 -10.76
C THR A 30 -19.42 16.88 -11.19
N LEU A 31 -19.64 16.52 -12.45
CA LEU A 31 -19.03 15.33 -13.05
C LEU A 31 -17.49 15.38 -12.96
N ASP A 32 -16.89 16.53 -13.28
CA ASP A 32 -15.44 16.72 -13.21
C ASP A 32 -14.90 16.55 -11.80
N ARG A 33 -15.65 17.03 -10.79
CA ARG A 33 -15.29 16.87 -9.38
C ARG A 33 -15.41 15.42 -8.92
N ILE A 34 -16.47 14.71 -9.33
CA ILE A 34 -16.65 13.26 -9.05
C ILE A 34 -15.48 12.45 -9.61
N TYR A 35 -15.06 12.73 -10.84
CA TYR A 35 -13.96 12.02 -11.50
C TYR A 35 -12.57 12.61 -11.18
N SER A 36 -12.49 13.63 -10.34
CA SER A 36 -11.24 14.12 -9.78
C SER A 36 -10.68 13.16 -8.73
N SER A 37 -9.48 13.45 -8.20
CA SER A 37 -8.91 12.68 -7.09
C SER A 37 -9.53 13.01 -5.72
N GLU A 38 -10.40 14.01 -5.62
CA GLU A 38 -10.98 14.49 -4.35
C GLU A 38 -11.71 13.39 -3.57
N PHE A 39 -12.45 12.53 -4.28
CA PHE A 39 -13.24 11.45 -3.68
C PHE A 39 -12.54 10.09 -3.72
N ARG A 40 -11.22 10.06 -3.94
CA ARG A 40 -10.46 8.81 -3.87
C ARG A 40 -10.38 8.37 -2.41
N GLN A 41 -10.95 7.20 -2.11
CA GLN A 41 -10.82 6.61 -0.79
C GLN A 41 -9.35 6.36 -0.46
N GLU A 42 -8.92 6.75 0.73
CA GLU A 42 -7.66 6.29 1.30
C GLU A 42 -7.73 4.79 1.55
N TRP A 43 -6.73 4.05 1.06
CA TRP A 43 -6.63 2.62 1.27
C TRP A 43 -5.53 2.31 2.28
N PHE A 44 -5.80 1.33 3.13
CA PHE A 44 -4.75 0.68 3.91
C PHE A 44 -4.17 -0.46 3.07
N THR A 45 -2.85 -0.47 2.87
CA THR A 45 -2.18 -1.55 2.15
C THR A 45 -2.43 -2.88 2.86
N PRO A 46 -2.77 -3.97 2.12
CA PRO A 46 -2.94 -5.28 2.73
C PRO A 46 -1.72 -5.68 3.58
N VAL A 47 -1.99 -6.33 4.72
CA VAL A 47 -0.97 -6.78 5.66
C VAL A 47 -1.00 -8.30 5.81
N GLN A 48 0.15 -8.88 6.17
CA GLN A 48 0.27 -10.29 6.56
C GLN A 48 0.59 -10.34 8.05
N TRP A 49 -0.31 -10.94 8.83
CA TRP A 49 -0.07 -11.17 10.26
C TRP A 49 0.96 -12.28 10.45
N ILE A 50 1.88 -12.06 11.38
CA ILE A 50 2.95 -13.01 11.75
C ILE A 50 3.02 -13.12 13.27
N GLU A 51 3.79 -14.10 13.76
CA GLU A 51 4.07 -14.25 15.20
C GLU A 51 2.79 -14.29 16.04
N ASP A 52 1.79 -15.05 15.57
CA ASP A 52 0.47 -15.20 16.20
C ASP A 52 -0.25 -13.85 16.48
N GLY A 53 0.00 -12.84 15.64
CA GLY A 53 -0.59 -11.51 15.74
C GLY A 53 0.24 -10.50 16.55
N ALA A 54 1.38 -10.91 17.10
CA ALA A 54 2.30 -9.98 17.76
C ALA A 54 2.91 -8.96 16.79
N ALA A 55 2.94 -9.27 15.50
CA ALA A 55 3.41 -8.38 14.45
C ALA A 55 2.67 -8.58 13.12
N PHE A 56 2.83 -7.63 12.20
CA PHE A 56 2.39 -7.75 10.82
C PHE A 56 3.41 -7.15 9.85
N VAL A 57 3.41 -7.63 8.62
CA VAL A 57 4.25 -7.14 7.52
C VAL A 57 3.39 -6.42 6.49
N ARG A 58 3.89 -5.32 5.95
CA ARG A 58 3.24 -4.58 4.85
C ARG A 58 4.26 -4.04 3.85
N MET A 59 3.77 -3.68 2.66
CA MET A 59 4.58 -3.00 1.65
C MET A 59 4.61 -1.49 1.90
N GLU A 60 5.80 -0.90 1.83
CA GLU A 60 6.02 0.55 1.87
C GLU A 60 7.01 0.99 0.80
N LYS A 61 6.94 2.26 0.37
CA LYS A 61 7.97 2.81 -0.51
C LYS A 61 9.30 2.82 0.23
N SER A 62 10.35 2.36 -0.45
CA SER A 62 11.68 2.36 0.13
C SER A 62 12.20 3.79 0.32
N GLU A 63 12.72 4.07 1.51
CA GLU A 63 13.37 5.36 1.81
C GLU A 63 14.67 5.52 0.98
N MET A 64 15.40 4.43 0.75
CA MET A 64 16.66 4.43 -0.02
C MET A 64 16.43 4.37 -1.54
N MET A 65 15.35 3.72 -1.98
CA MET A 65 15.03 3.55 -3.40
C MET A 65 13.55 3.89 -3.68
N PRO A 66 13.19 5.19 -3.75
CA PRO A 66 11.79 5.66 -3.76
C PRO A 66 10.88 5.13 -4.88
N GLU A 67 11.48 4.59 -5.94
CA GLU A 67 10.82 3.94 -7.07
C GLU A 67 10.33 2.52 -6.78
N TYR A 68 10.81 1.91 -5.70
CA TYR A 68 10.55 0.52 -5.35
C TYR A 68 9.90 0.41 -3.97
N TYR A 69 9.19 -0.69 -3.77
CA TYR A 69 8.63 -1.05 -2.49
C TYR A 69 9.57 -1.99 -1.74
N GLU A 70 9.51 -1.93 -0.42
CA GLU A 70 10.15 -2.84 0.52
C GLU A 70 9.09 -3.43 1.46
N LEU A 71 9.43 -4.53 2.13
CA LEU A 71 8.57 -5.09 3.17
C LEU A 71 9.01 -4.57 4.52
N VAL A 72 8.06 -4.08 5.30
CA VAL A 72 8.27 -3.50 6.63
C VAL A 72 7.46 -4.29 7.64
N ARG A 73 8.10 -4.73 8.72
CA ARG A 73 7.48 -5.36 9.88
C ARG A 73 7.10 -4.29 10.89
N TYR A 74 5.91 -4.43 11.47
CA TYR A 74 5.40 -3.62 12.56
C TYR A 74 5.11 -4.51 13.76
N GLU A 75 5.57 -4.12 14.95
CA GLU A 75 5.10 -4.71 16.20
C GLU A 75 3.72 -4.16 16.55
N SER A 76 2.75 -5.05 16.79
CA SER A 76 1.35 -4.67 16.98
C SER A 76 1.11 -3.85 18.26
N ARG A 77 1.99 -3.98 19.27
CA ARG A 77 1.84 -3.36 20.60
C ARG A 77 2.08 -1.86 20.58
N ASN A 78 3.16 -1.43 19.94
CA ASN A 78 3.73 -0.08 20.00
C ASN A 78 3.89 0.57 18.61
N GLN A 79 3.68 -0.20 17.53
CA GLN A 79 3.91 0.21 16.14
C GLN A 79 5.37 0.46 15.79
N ASP A 80 6.30 -0.13 16.56
CA ASP A 80 7.71 -0.08 16.22
C ASP A 80 7.94 -0.79 14.88
N LYS A 81 8.57 -0.09 13.95
CA LYS A 81 8.81 -0.57 12.58
C LYS A 81 10.25 -1.01 12.39
N SER A 82 10.44 -2.09 11.64
CA SER A 82 11.75 -2.57 11.18
C SER A 82 11.65 -3.03 9.73
N ILE A 83 12.73 -2.89 8.98
CA ILE A 83 12.81 -3.44 7.62
C ILE A 83 12.72 -4.97 7.71
N PHE A 84 11.81 -5.55 6.93
CA PHE A 84 11.62 -7.00 6.83
C PHE A 84 12.34 -7.56 5.59
N ILE A 85 12.14 -6.95 4.42
CA ILE A 85 12.95 -7.18 3.22
C ILE A 85 13.22 -5.82 2.57
N PRO A 86 14.48 -5.33 2.54
CA PRO A 86 14.79 -4.09 1.84
C PRO A 86 14.66 -4.27 0.33
N ALA A 87 14.30 -3.21 -0.39
CA ALA A 87 14.22 -3.25 -1.86
C ALA A 87 15.56 -3.70 -2.51
N SER A 88 16.71 -3.43 -1.88
CA SER A 88 18.04 -3.82 -2.39
C SER A 88 18.26 -5.33 -2.44
N GLU A 89 17.49 -6.10 -1.67
CA GLU A 89 17.56 -7.55 -1.65
C GLU A 89 16.54 -8.21 -2.62
N MET A 90 15.70 -7.40 -3.26
CA MET A 90 14.73 -7.86 -4.25
C MET A 90 15.27 -7.76 -5.69
N ILE A 91 16.59 -7.88 -5.88
CA ILE A 91 17.26 -7.82 -7.18
C ILE A 91 17.52 -9.25 -7.68
N PRO A 92 16.82 -9.71 -8.74
CA PRO A 92 17.06 -11.03 -9.31
C PRO A 92 18.47 -11.20 -9.87
N GLU A 93 18.95 -12.43 -9.92
CA GLU A 93 20.21 -12.76 -10.57
C GLU A 93 20.21 -12.29 -12.03
N GLY A 94 21.26 -11.55 -12.42
CA GLY A 94 21.40 -10.96 -13.75
C GLY A 94 20.63 -9.65 -13.98
N ALA A 95 19.89 -9.15 -12.98
CA ALA A 95 19.25 -7.84 -13.03
C ALA A 95 20.09 -6.78 -12.31
N THR A 96 19.87 -5.51 -12.67
CA THR A 96 20.49 -4.35 -12.00
C THR A 96 19.54 -3.63 -11.04
N ASN A 97 18.24 -3.86 -11.20
CA ASN A 97 17.19 -3.14 -10.49
C ASN A 97 16.33 -4.12 -9.68
N PRO A 98 15.77 -3.69 -8.53
CA PRO A 98 14.78 -4.48 -7.80
C PRO A 98 13.53 -4.77 -8.63
N ILE A 99 12.82 -5.84 -8.29
CA ILE A 99 11.48 -6.07 -8.83
C ILE A 99 10.48 -5.05 -8.26
N ARG A 100 9.55 -4.59 -9.10
CA ARG A 100 8.45 -3.71 -8.65
C ARG A 100 7.33 -4.58 -8.10
N ILE A 101 7.43 -4.94 -6.82
CA ILE A 101 6.43 -5.79 -6.17
C ILE A 101 5.05 -5.13 -6.16
N GLU A 102 4.02 -5.94 -6.39
CA GLU A 102 2.61 -5.54 -6.40
C GLU A 102 1.84 -6.17 -5.23
N SER A 103 2.26 -7.36 -4.81
CA SER A 103 1.78 -8.03 -3.60
C SER A 103 2.80 -9.06 -3.12
N PHE A 104 2.60 -9.58 -1.92
CA PHE A 104 3.40 -10.66 -1.36
C PHE A 104 2.55 -11.60 -0.50
N SER A 105 3.10 -12.78 -0.23
CA SER A 105 2.61 -13.73 0.79
C SER A 105 3.81 -14.38 1.47
N LEU A 106 3.65 -14.78 2.73
CA LEU A 106 4.69 -15.45 3.50
C LEU A 106 4.39 -16.94 3.61
N SER A 107 5.42 -17.76 3.79
CA SER A 107 5.25 -19.12 4.29
C SER A 107 4.71 -19.12 5.71
N ASN A 108 4.14 -20.25 6.14
CA ASN A 108 3.55 -20.39 7.48
C ASN A 108 4.55 -20.13 8.62
N ASP A 109 5.81 -20.49 8.41
CA ASP A 109 6.91 -20.31 9.35
C ASP A 109 7.69 -19.00 9.15
N GLY A 110 7.33 -18.19 8.13
CA GLY A 110 8.00 -16.94 7.79
C GLY A 110 9.39 -17.08 7.14
N SER A 111 9.85 -18.30 6.82
CA SER A 111 11.17 -18.53 6.20
C SER A 111 11.25 -18.16 4.71
N LEU A 112 10.10 -17.98 4.05
CA LEU A 112 9.99 -17.63 2.63
C LEU A 112 8.99 -16.50 2.41
N ALA A 113 9.27 -15.65 1.42
CA ALA A 113 8.31 -14.68 0.87
C ALA A 113 8.09 -14.93 -0.63
N LEU A 114 6.84 -15.11 -1.04
CA LEU A 114 6.44 -15.16 -2.43
C LEU A 114 6.00 -13.76 -2.87
N LEU A 115 6.77 -13.15 -3.77
CA LEU A 115 6.62 -11.80 -4.28
C LEU A 115 5.98 -11.83 -5.67
N PHE A 116 4.92 -11.05 -5.87
CA PHE A 116 4.19 -10.95 -7.15
C PHE A 116 4.51 -9.63 -7.85
N THR A 117 4.74 -9.66 -9.16
CA THR A 117 5.13 -8.49 -9.95
C THR A 117 4.74 -8.65 -11.43
N ASN A 118 4.91 -7.59 -12.21
CA ASN A 118 4.75 -7.57 -13.65
C ASN A 118 3.40 -8.16 -14.09
N SER A 119 2.35 -7.69 -13.45
CA SER A 119 1.03 -8.28 -13.61
C SER A 119 0.33 -7.81 -14.89
N SER A 120 -0.63 -8.61 -15.32
CA SER A 120 -1.51 -8.38 -16.45
C SER A 120 -2.95 -8.60 -16.03
N ARG A 121 -3.82 -7.68 -16.46
CA ARG A 121 -5.24 -7.70 -16.10
C ARG A 121 -5.98 -8.81 -16.82
N VAL A 122 -6.69 -9.62 -16.05
CA VAL A 122 -7.62 -10.65 -16.54
C VAL A 122 -9.00 -10.33 -15.94
N TRP A 123 -9.95 -10.00 -16.81
CA TRP A 123 -11.25 -9.44 -16.42
C TRP A 123 -11.11 -8.17 -15.55
N ARG A 124 -11.42 -8.28 -14.26
CA ARG A 124 -11.43 -7.18 -13.31
C ARG A 124 -10.14 -7.06 -12.49
N SER A 125 -9.28 -8.09 -12.49
CA SER A 125 -8.17 -8.23 -11.54
C SER A 125 -6.86 -8.56 -12.24
N ASN A 126 -5.74 -8.12 -11.65
CA ASN A 126 -4.40 -8.49 -12.09
C ASN A 126 -4.03 -9.86 -11.51
N THR A 127 -4.41 -10.93 -12.19
CA THR A 127 -4.24 -12.31 -11.68
C THR A 127 -3.14 -13.09 -12.39
N LYS A 128 -2.62 -12.56 -13.50
CA LYS A 128 -1.52 -13.15 -14.27
C LYS A 128 -0.28 -12.27 -14.07
N GLY A 129 0.90 -12.86 -13.84
CA GLY A 129 2.12 -12.10 -13.60
C GLY A 129 3.34 -12.99 -13.38
N ASP A 130 4.42 -12.38 -12.90
CA ASP A 130 5.64 -13.06 -12.51
C ASP A 130 5.69 -13.22 -10.99
N TYR A 131 6.31 -14.30 -10.53
CA TYR A 131 6.51 -14.58 -9.12
C TYR A 131 7.98 -14.81 -8.83
N TYR A 132 8.42 -14.31 -7.68
CA TYR A 132 9.75 -14.54 -7.13
C TYR A 132 9.63 -15.08 -5.70
N LEU A 133 10.42 -16.09 -5.39
CA LEU A 133 10.57 -16.60 -4.03
C LEU A 133 11.82 -15.98 -3.43
N TYR A 134 11.64 -15.29 -2.31
CA TYR A 134 12.73 -14.78 -1.47
C TYR A 134 12.89 -15.71 -0.26
N ASP A 135 14.12 -16.15 -0.03
CA ASP A 135 14.54 -17.03 1.07
C ASP A 135 15.29 -16.20 2.11
N PHE A 136 14.75 -16.15 3.32
CA PHE A 136 15.31 -15.37 4.43
C PHE A 136 16.56 -16.02 5.06
N GLU A 137 16.74 -17.33 4.94
CA GLU A 137 17.92 -18.02 5.49
C GLU A 137 19.16 -17.67 4.66
N ASN A 138 19.00 -17.63 3.34
CA ASN A 138 20.11 -17.45 2.42
C ASN A 138 20.18 -16.06 1.78
N HIS A 139 19.20 -15.19 2.05
CA HIS A 139 19.03 -13.87 1.42
C HIS A 139 19.05 -13.95 -0.11
N LYS A 140 18.33 -14.94 -0.66
CA LYS A 140 18.29 -15.22 -2.11
C LYS A 140 16.90 -15.03 -2.68
N ILE A 141 16.84 -14.38 -3.82
CA ILE A 141 15.62 -14.24 -4.61
C ILE A 141 15.72 -15.10 -5.88
N LYS A 142 14.66 -15.87 -6.17
CA LYS A 142 14.60 -16.78 -7.31
C LYS A 142 13.26 -16.66 -8.03
N ARG A 143 13.30 -16.55 -9.37
CA ARG A 143 12.08 -16.54 -10.19
C ARG A 143 11.39 -17.91 -10.16
N VAL A 144 10.09 -17.93 -9.86
CA VAL A 144 9.24 -19.12 -9.96
C VAL A 144 8.89 -19.36 -11.42
N GLY A 145 8.97 -20.61 -11.88
CA GLY A 145 8.63 -20.97 -13.25
C GLY A 145 9.48 -20.24 -14.30
N ALA A 146 10.78 -20.07 -14.04
CA ALA A 146 11.69 -19.26 -14.85
C ALA A 146 11.74 -19.65 -16.34
N THR A 147 11.38 -20.88 -16.69
CA THR A 147 11.29 -21.40 -18.06
C THR A 147 10.05 -20.92 -18.81
N PHE A 148 9.05 -20.36 -18.13
CA PHE A 148 7.83 -19.87 -18.76
C PHE A 148 7.96 -18.41 -19.22
N PRO A 149 7.14 -17.99 -20.20
CA PRO A 149 7.07 -16.60 -20.61
C PRO A 149 6.83 -15.67 -19.43
N SER A 150 7.30 -14.43 -19.55
CA SER A 150 7.00 -13.38 -18.57
C SER A 150 5.50 -13.15 -18.46
N SER A 151 5.05 -12.77 -17.25
CA SER A 151 3.64 -12.49 -16.96
C SER A 151 2.70 -13.62 -17.38
N SER A 152 3.05 -14.87 -17.06
CA SER A 152 2.27 -16.05 -17.49
C SER A 152 1.72 -16.91 -16.35
N LEU A 153 2.17 -16.70 -15.12
CA LEU A 153 1.76 -17.49 -13.96
C LEU A 153 0.57 -16.85 -13.25
N MET A 154 -0.26 -17.68 -12.63
CA MET A 154 -1.43 -17.25 -11.87
C MET A 154 -1.53 -18.02 -10.55
N PHE A 155 -2.04 -17.33 -9.52
CA PHE A 155 -2.42 -17.93 -8.23
C PHE A 155 -1.34 -18.78 -7.57
N ALA A 156 -0.07 -18.34 -7.63
CA ALA A 156 1.02 -19.09 -7.03
C ALA A 156 0.89 -19.11 -5.50
N LYS A 157 1.21 -20.25 -4.88
CA LYS A 157 1.16 -20.47 -3.42
C LYS A 157 2.29 -21.38 -2.96
N ILE A 158 2.88 -21.07 -1.81
CA ILE A 158 3.86 -21.92 -1.13
C ILE A 158 3.12 -23.08 -0.45
N SER A 159 3.68 -24.29 -0.48
CA SER A 159 3.15 -25.45 0.26
C SER A 159 3.32 -25.26 1.77
N SER A 160 2.52 -25.96 2.58
CA SER A 160 2.54 -25.79 4.04
C SER A 160 3.87 -26.20 4.70
N ASP A 161 4.65 -27.05 4.04
CA ASP A 161 5.97 -27.55 4.42
C ASP A 161 7.10 -26.84 3.67
N ASN A 162 6.79 -25.78 2.92
CA ASN A 162 7.73 -24.94 2.16
C ASN A 162 8.54 -25.64 1.05
N SER A 163 8.23 -26.90 0.74
CA SER A 163 8.99 -27.69 -0.23
C SER A 163 8.60 -27.39 -1.69
N PHE A 164 7.40 -26.84 -1.94
CA PHE A 164 6.90 -26.59 -3.28
C PHE A 164 6.20 -25.23 -3.41
N VAL A 165 6.16 -24.73 -4.65
CA VAL A 165 5.28 -23.63 -5.05
C VAL A 165 4.35 -24.15 -6.13
N ALA A 166 3.04 -24.19 -5.85
CA ALA A 166 2.01 -24.56 -6.81
C ALA A 166 1.53 -23.29 -7.53
N TYR A 167 1.21 -23.38 -8.82
CA TYR A 167 0.74 -22.27 -9.65
C TYR A 167 -0.11 -22.78 -10.82
N VAL A 168 -0.86 -21.87 -11.44
CA VAL A 168 -1.57 -22.10 -12.71
C VAL A 168 -0.78 -21.43 -13.84
N HIS A 169 -0.67 -22.12 -14.97
CA HIS A 169 -0.01 -21.67 -16.19
C HIS A 169 -0.84 -22.12 -17.39
N ASN A 170 -0.77 -21.38 -18.51
CA ASN A 170 -1.45 -21.69 -19.77
C ASN A 170 -2.99 -21.69 -19.67
N PHE A 171 -3.53 -20.61 -19.09
CA PHE A 171 -4.96 -20.29 -19.06
C PHE A 171 -5.27 -19.11 -19.98
#